data_AF-A0A4P5ZBI5-F1
#
_entry.id   AF-A0A4P5ZBI5-F1
#
_cell.length_a   1.000
_cell.length_b   1.000
_cell.length_c   1.000
_cell.angle_alpha   90.00
_cell.angle_beta   90.00
_cell.angle_gamma   90.00
#
_symmetry.space_group_name_H-M   'P 1'
#
loop_
_entity.id
_entity.type
_entity.pdbx_description
1 polymer ?
#
loop_
_entity_poly.entity_id
_entity_poly.type
_entity_poly.pdbx_seq_one_letter_code
_entity_poly.pdbx_strand_id
1 'polypeptide(L)' 'MIAQVIATCRARGRKIGICGQAPSDYPDFAQFLVEQGINSISLNPDTVLKTTLAILEKERALGKT' A
#
# COMPACT_ATOMS: atom_id res chain seq x y z
N MET A 1 0.79 -1.35 14.97
CA MET A 1 1.02 -2.74 14.52
C MET A 1 1.44 -2.84 13.04
N ILE A 2 0.61 -2.47 12.05
CA ILE A 2 0.92 -2.70 10.62
C ILE A 2 2.22 -2.02 10.16
N ALA A 3 2.41 -0.73 10.47
CA ALA A 3 3.65 0.00 10.16
C ALA A 3 4.90 -0.69 10.73
N GLN A 4 4.83 -1.22 11.96
CA GLN A 4 5.95 -1.90 12.61
C GLN A 4 6.32 -3.20 11.87
N VAL A 5 5.32 -3.95 11.40
CA VAL A 5 5.55 -5.18 10.63
C VAL A 5 6.19 -4.84 9.29
N ILE A 6 5.70 -3.82 8.58
CA ILE A 6 6.29 -3.34 7.32
C ILE A 6 7.74 -2.91 7.54
N ALA A 7 8.00 -2.07 8.54
CA ALA A 7 9.35 -1.61 8.88
C ALA A 7 10.30 -2.77 9.19
N THR A 8 9.84 -3.77 9.95
CA THR A 8 10.63 -4.96 10.32
C THR A 8 10.97 -5.82 9.10
N CYS A 9 10.00 -6.08 8.22
CA CYS A 9 10.24 -6.84 6.99
C CYS A 9 11.23 -6.11 6.07
N ARG A 10 11.08 -4.81 5.91
CA ARG A 10 12.00 -3.97 5.12
C ARG A 10 13.41 -3.98 5.70
N ALA A 11 13.56 -3.80 7.01
CA ALA A 11 14.87 -3.87 7.68
C ALA A 11 15.56 -5.22 7.51
N ARG A 12 14.80 -6.29 7.29
CA ARG A 12 15.30 -7.65 7.02
C ARG A 12 15.44 -7.97 5.52
N GLY A 13 15.22 -7.00 4.63
CA GLY A 13 15.24 -7.21 3.18
C GLY A 13 14.22 -8.23 2.70
N ARG A 14 13.08 -8.36 3.40
CA ARG A 14 11.98 -9.27 3.05
C ARG A 14 10.83 -8.49 2.41
N LYS A 15 10.29 -9.04 1.32
CA LYS A 15 9.08 -8.51 0.69
C LYS A 15 7.88 -8.68 1.61
N ILE A 16 6.98 -7.71 1.60
CA ILE A 16 5.73 -7.74 2.35
C ILE A 16 4.57 -7.22 1.50
N GLY A 17 3.45 -7.91 1.58
CA GLY A 17 2.19 -7.50 0.98
C GLY A 17 1.02 -7.66 1.94
N ILE A 18 -0.11 -7.05 1.62
CA ILE A 18 -1.34 -7.14 2.41
C ILE A 18 -2.53 -7.56 1.54
N CYS A 19 -3.44 -8.33 2.14
CA CYS A 19 -4.73 -8.69 1.58
C CYS A 19 -5.85 -8.37 2.56
N GLY A 20 -7.09 -8.45 2.09
CA GLY A 20 -8.30 -8.13 2.85
C GLY A 20 -9.06 -6.95 2.24
N GLN A 21 -10.20 -6.61 2.85
CA GLN A 21 -11.12 -5.62 2.29
C GLN A 21 -10.67 -4.17 2.52
N ALA A 22 -9.94 -3.92 3.62
CA ALA A 22 -9.52 -2.58 4.01
C ALA A 22 -8.80 -1.76 2.91
N PRO A 23 -7.81 -2.27 2.17
CA PRO A 23 -7.18 -1.48 1.10
C PRO A 23 -8.10 -1.22 -0.10
N SER A 24 -9.14 -2.03 -0.31
CA SER A 24 -10.16 -1.82 -1.35
C SER A 24 -11.18 -0.75 -0.94
N ASP A 25 -11.64 -0.81 0.32
CA ASP A 25 -12.69 0.08 0.84
C ASP A 25 -12.15 1.47 1.22
N TYR A 26 -10.89 1.54 1.64
CA TYR A 26 -10.26 2.75 2.17
C TYR A 26 -9.01 3.13 1.36
N PRO A 27 -9.13 3.99 0.33
CA PRO A 27 -7.98 4.46 -0.44
C PRO A 27 -6.88 5.11 0.41
N ASP A 28 -7.24 5.85 1.46
CA ASP A 28 -6.28 6.45 2.40
C ASP A 28 -5.45 5.39 3.12
N PHE A 29 -6.03 4.21 3.39
CA PHE A 29 -5.30 3.09 3.95
C PHE A 29 -4.31 2.51 2.93
N ALA A 30 -4.72 2.39 1.66
CA ALA A 30 -3.79 1.99 0.59
C ALA A 30 -2.61 2.99 0.44
N GLN A 31 -2.89 4.29 0.50
CA GLN A 31 -1.87 5.33 0.49
C GLN A 31 -0.94 5.26 1.71
N PHE A 32 -1.49 5.02 2.91
CA PHE A 32 -0.70 4.80 4.11
C PHE A 32 0.27 3.61 3.93
N LEU A 33 -0.19 2.50 3.36
CA LEU A 33 0.68 1.33 3.12
C LEU A 33 1.84 1.68 2.15
N VAL A 34 1.58 2.50 1.13
CA VAL A 34 2.58 3.02 0.19
C VAL A 34 3.60 3.93 0.88
N GLU A 35 3.14 4.80 1.79
CA GLU A 35 4.02 5.62 2.63
C GLU A 35 4.97 4.76 3.47
N GLN A 36 4.43 3.72 4.12
CA GLN A 36 5.22 2.77 4.91
C GLN A 36 6.16 1.90 4.04
N GLY A 37 6.00 1.94 2.72
CA GLY A 37 6.87 1.24 1.76
C GLY A 37 6.53 -0.24 1.62
N ILE A 38 5.24 -0.60 1.61
CA ILE A 38 4.78 -1.94 1.25
C ILE A 38 5.21 -2.31 -0.18
N ASN A 39 5.35 -3.61 -0.48
CA ASN A 39 5.70 -4.06 -1.83
C ASN A 39 4.50 -4.41 -2.70
N SER A 40 3.41 -4.89 -2.10
CA SER A 40 2.21 -5.25 -2.84
C SER A 40 0.94 -5.07 -2.01
N ILE A 41 -0.15 -4.71 -2.68
CA ILE A 41 -1.49 -4.56 -2.10
C ILE A 41 -2.43 -5.38 -2.98
N SER A 42 -3.21 -6.28 -2.38
CA SER A 42 -4.29 -6.97 -3.07
C SER A 42 -5.57 -6.14 -2.97
N LEU A 43 -6.23 -5.91 -4.11
CA LEU A 43 -7.42 -5.09 -4.24
C LEU A 43 -8.55 -5.87 -4.90
N ASN A 44 -9.78 -5.51 -4.58
CA ASN A 44 -10.96 -6.09 -5.22
C ASN A 44 -11.07 -5.56 -6.67
N PRO A 45 -11.53 -6.39 -7.63
CA PRO A 45 -11.59 -6.01 -9.05
C PRO A 45 -12.42 -4.75 -9.34
N ASP A 46 -13.47 -4.50 -8.57
CA ASP A 46 -14.36 -3.34 -8.68
C ASP A 46 -13.72 -2.05 -8.16
N THR A 47 -12.80 -2.14 -7.19
CA THR A 47 -12.12 -0.98 -6.58
C THR A 47 -10.73 -0.71 -7.16
N VAL A 48 -10.16 -1.68 -7.90
CA VAL A 48 -8.75 -1.65 -8.32
C VAL A 48 -8.36 -0.36 -9.04
N LEU A 49 -9.20 0.15 -9.95
CA LEU A 49 -8.90 1.36 -10.71
C LEU A 49 -8.85 2.59 -9.81
N LYS A 50 -9.89 2.81 -8.98
CA LYS A 50 -9.98 3.96 -8.08
C LYS A 50 -8.80 3.98 -7.11
N THR A 51 -8.51 2.84 -6.48
CA THR A 51 -7.44 2.74 -5.49
C THR A 51 -6.06 2.85 -6.14
N THR A 52 -5.87 2.31 -7.35
CA THR A 52 -4.61 2.46 -8.09
C THR A 52 -4.33 3.91 -8.44
N LEU A 53 -5.35 4.70 -8.83
CA LEU A 53 -5.18 6.14 -9.07
C LEU A 53 -4.74 6.88 -7.81
N ALA A 54 -5.38 6.60 -6.67
CA ALA A 54 -5.01 7.18 -5.38
C ALA A 54 -3.58 6.80 -4.95
N ILE A 55 -3.16 5.55 -5.22
CA ILE A 55 -1.77 5.09 -5.01
C ILE A 55 -0.81 5.87 -5.90
N LEU A 56 -1.09 5.99 -7.20
CA LEU A 56 -0.23 6.70 -8.15
C LEU A 56 -0.02 8.17 -7.78
N GLU A 57 -1.09 8.86 -7.37
CA GLU A 57 -0.98 10.23 -6.87
C GLU A 57 -0.06 10.30 -5.65
N LYS A 58 -0.17 9.32 -4.75
CA LYS A 58 0.66 9.27 -3.55
C LYS A 58 2.12 8.96 -3.86
N GLU A 59 2.39 8.05 -4.77
CA GLU A 59 3.75 7.71 -5.20
C GLU A 59 4.44 8.91 -5.85
N ARG A 60 3.73 9.65 -6.71
CA ARG A 60 4.22 10.91 -7.29
C ARG A 60 4.55 11.95 -6.22
N ALA A 61 3.67 12.14 -5.23
CA ALA A 61 3.91 13.06 -4.13
C ALA A 61 5.15 12.69 -3.28
N LEU A 62 5.50 11.40 -3.23
CA LEU A 62 6.69 10.88 -2.53
C LEU A 62 7.94 10.81 -3.42
N GLY A 63 7.85 11.19 -4.70
CA GLY A 63 8.96 11.07 -5.67
C GLY A 63 9.37 9.62 -5.96
N LYS A 64 8.44 8.67 -5.84
CA LYS A 64 8.67 7.23 -6.07
C LYS A 64 8.30 6.77 -7.50
N THR A 65 7.83 7.69 -8.34
CA THR A 65 7.43 7.47 -9.74
C THR A 65 7.75 8.72 -10.55
#